data_AF-A0A970TJX6-F1
#
_entry.id   AF-A0A970TJX6-F1
#
_cell.length_a   1.000
_cell.length_b   1.000
_cell.length_c   1.000
_cell.angle_alpha   90.00
_cell.angle_beta   90.00
_cell.angle_gamma   90.00
#
_symmetry.space_group_name_H-M   'P 1'
#
loop_
_entity.id
_entity.type
_entity.pdbx_description
1 polymer ?
#
loop_
_entity_poly.entity_id
_entity_poly.type
_entity_poly.pdbx_seq_one_letter_code
_entity_poly.pdbx_strand_id
1 'polypeptide(L)'
;MNKRLLSLLLVLALMLPALGLAEGLLLPNPTREASREEVLEVTGVNLLVPEKATEVRYTLIEGAGYEPLAQAHFVFQQAEYIWRVQMDDAPNDISGMYHAWQSVTHVEQAPFTGTLCLSESGDGVALWRYEKEGYNFSLAMFNVATDEMLLEMSRLLLPDFGEE
;
A
#
# COMPACT_ATOMS: atom_id res chain seq x y z
N MET A 1 -72.20 -25.45 -21.20
CA MET A 1 -72.83 -24.15 -21.58
C MET A 1 -72.70 -23.26 -20.34
N ASN A 2 -71.93 -22.17 -20.30
CA ASN A 2 -71.90 -21.04 -21.23
C ASN A 2 -70.51 -20.35 -21.30
N LYS A 3 -70.24 -19.82 -22.50
CA LYS A 3 -69.16 -18.90 -22.88
C LYS A 3 -69.52 -17.45 -22.50
N ARG A 4 -68.49 -16.58 -22.52
CA ARG A 4 -68.45 -15.09 -22.54
C ARG A 4 -67.76 -14.54 -21.28
N LEU A 5 -66.80 -13.62 -21.31
CA LEU A 5 -66.55 -12.54 -22.26
C LEU A 5 -65.07 -12.08 -22.20
N LEU A 6 -64.64 -11.49 -23.30
CA LEU A 6 -63.34 -10.93 -23.69
C LEU A 6 -63.09 -9.53 -23.09
N SER A 7 -61.88 -9.19 -22.65
CA SER A 7 -61.25 -7.82 -22.65
C SER A 7 -59.85 -7.92 -21.99
N LEU A 8 -58.69 -7.86 -22.65
CA LEU A 8 -58.01 -6.77 -23.40
C LEU A 8 -57.78 -5.48 -22.59
N LEU A 9 -56.60 -5.36 -21.98
CA LEU A 9 -55.90 -4.13 -21.55
C LEU A 9 -54.39 -4.48 -21.55
N LEU A 10 -53.69 -4.28 -22.67
CA LEU A 10 -52.92 -3.08 -23.04
C LEU A 10 -51.70 -2.81 -22.13
N VAL A 11 -50.56 -3.37 -22.56
CA VAL A 11 -49.23 -2.75 -22.72
C VAL A 11 -48.99 -1.40 -22.01
N LEU A 12 -47.95 -1.32 -21.16
CA LEU A 12 -46.68 -0.57 -21.41
C LEU A 12 -45.94 -0.21 -20.10
N ALA A 13 -44.69 -0.67 -20.02
CA ALA A 13 -43.50 -0.09 -19.37
C ALA A 13 -43.55 0.46 -17.94
N LEU A 14 -42.60 -0.02 -17.12
CA LEU A 14 -41.58 0.84 -16.51
C LEU A 14 -40.39 0.01 -16.00
N MET A 15 -39.32 0.04 -16.80
CA MET A 15 -37.92 0.19 -16.39
C MET A 15 -37.55 -0.32 -14.98
N LEU A 16 -37.06 -1.55 -14.89
CA LEU A 16 -36.03 -1.86 -13.90
C LEU A 16 -34.68 -1.52 -14.54
N PRO A 17 -33.90 -0.59 -13.98
CA PRO A 17 -32.58 -0.32 -14.50
C PRO A 17 -31.74 -1.58 -14.25
N ALA A 18 -31.26 -2.22 -15.31
CA ALA A 18 -30.07 -3.04 -15.21
C ALA A 18 -28.86 -2.12 -15.01
N LEU A 19 -28.81 -1.41 -13.88
CA LEU A 19 -27.54 -1.00 -13.31
C LEU A 19 -26.97 -2.27 -12.69
N GLY A 20 -26.30 -3.05 -13.52
CA GLY A 20 -25.25 -3.92 -13.04
C GLY A 20 -24.20 -3.01 -12.42
N LEU A 21 -24.36 -2.74 -11.13
CA LEU A 21 -23.24 -2.33 -10.30
C LEU A 21 -22.23 -3.47 -10.45
N ALA A 22 -21.18 -3.21 -11.24
CA ALA A 22 -19.95 -3.94 -11.11
C ALA A 22 -19.47 -3.69 -9.68
N GLU A 23 -19.94 -4.50 -8.74
CA GLU A 23 -19.20 -4.77 -7.53
C GLU A 23 -17.90 -5.38 -8.02
N GLY A 24 -16.87 -4.54 -8.17
CA GLY A 24 -15.52 -5.00 -8.38
C GLY A 24 -15.25 -6.00 -7.28
N LEU A 25 -15.20 -7.29 -7.64
CA LEU A 25 -14.67 -8.32 -6.80
C LEU A 25 -13.30 -7.80 -6.35
N LEU A 26 -13.20 -7.39 -5.09
CA LEU A 26 -11.94 -7.17 -4.41
C LEU A 26 -11.29 -8.54 -4.32
N LEU A 27 -10.70 -8.99 -5.43
CA LEU A 27 -9.80 -10.12 -5.43
C LEU A 27 -8.73 -9.78 -4.38
N PRO A 28 -8.43 -10.71 -3.45
CA PRO A 28 -7.34 -10.49 -2.53
C PRO A 28 -6.10 -10.13 -3.34
N ASN A 29 -5.41 -9.07 -2.94
CA ASN A 29 -4.14 -8.65 -3.55
C ASN A 29 -3.26 -9.90 -3.71
N PRO A 30 -2.91 -10.31 -4.94
CA PRO A 30 -2.17 -11.56 -5.15
C PRO A 30 -0.79 -11.39 -4.51
N THR A 31 -0.62 -12.02 -3.36
CA THR A 31 0.63 -11.96 -2.59
C THR A 31 1.36 -13.27 -2.75
N ARG A 32 2.67 -13.18 -2.95
CA ARG A 32 3.56 -14.34 -2.97
C ARG A 32 4.79 -14.04 -2.14
N GLU A 33 5.26 -15.04 -1.41
CA GLU A 33 6.56 -14.98 -0.73
C GLU A 33 7.70 -14.86 -1.76
N ALA A 34 8.68 -14.02 -1.44
CA ALA A 34 9.82 -13.73 -2.30
C ALA A 34 11.13 -13.80 -1.50
N SER A 35 12.24 -13.91 -2.22
CA SER A 35 13.56 -13.63 -1.64
C SER A 35 13.88 -12.14 -1.74
N ARG A 36 14.87 -11.66 -0.97
CA ARG A 36 15.34 -10.27 -1.12
C ARG A 36 15.98 -10.03 -2.49
N GLU A 37 16.67 -11.04 -3.00
CA GLU A 37 17.28 -11.01 -4.34
C GLU A 37 16.20 -10.88 -5.42
N GLU A 38 15.10 -11.61 -5.29
CA GLU A 38 13.94 -11.49 -6.18
C GLU A 38 13.27 -10.12 -6.07
N VAL A 39 13.17 -9.55 -4.86
CA VAL A 39 12.69 -8.16 -4.67
C VAL A 39 13.56 -7.16 -5.43
N LEU A 40 14.88 -7.30 -5.38
CA LEU A 40 15.81 -6.47 -6.14
C LEU A 40 15.63 -6.63 -7.65
N GLU A 41 15.49 -7.87 -8.13
CA GLU A 41 15.26 -8.14 -9.57
C GLU A 41 13.98 -7.51 -10.09
N VAL A 42 12.91 -7.55 -9.29
CA VAL A 42 11.58 -7.06 -9.69
C VAL A 42 11.46 -5.53 -9.55
N THR A 43 12.00 -4.97 -8.47
CA THR A 43 11.79 -3.55 -8.13
C THR A 43 12.97 -2.64 -8.41
N GLY A 44 14.15 -3.20 -8.71
CA GLY A 44 15.39 -2.44 -8.79
C GLY A 44 15.94 -2.00 -7.42
N VAL A 45 15.26 -2.33 -6.32
CA VAL A 45 15.63 -1.89 -4.98
C VAL A 45 16.03 -3.05 -4.09
N ASN A 46 17.21 -2.94 -3.48
CA ASN A 46 17.64 -3.86 -2.44
C ASN A 46 16.92 -3.50 -1.12
N LEU A 47 15.78 -4.13 -0.85
CA LEU A 47 14.93 -3.83 0.29
C LEU A 47 15.56 -4.37 1.59
N LEU A 48 16.39 -3.55 2.23
CA LEU A 48 17.10 -3.90 3.45
C LEU A 48 16.17 -3.94 4.68
N VAL A 49 16.60 -4.71 5.67
CA VAL A 49 16.06 -4.71 7.04
C VAL A 49 17.23 -4.67 8.02
N PRO A 50 17.06 -4.24 9.28
CA PRO A 50 18.17 -4.19 10.24
C PRO A 50 18.77 -5.58 10.50
N GLU A 51 20.10 -5.69 10.66
CA GLU A 51 20.79 -6.99 10.82
C GLU A 51 20.25 -7.85 11.97
N LYS A 52 19.75 -7.22 13.04
CA LYS A 52 19.20 -7.90 14.23
C LYS A 52 17.67 -8.02 14.19
N ALA A 53 17.05 -7.73 13.05
CA ALA A 53 15.62 -7.93 12.88
C ALA A 53 15.28 -9.44 12.93
N THR A 54 14.09 -9.72 13.41
CA THR A 54 13.52 -11.07 13.52
C THR A 54 12.24 -11.15 12.71
N GLU A 55 11.75 -12.37 12.47
CA GLU A 55 10.52 -12.61 11.69
C GLU A 55 10.51 -11.98 10.29
N VAL A 56 11.71 -11.79 9.71
CA VAL A 56 11.88 -11.19 8.39
C VAL A 56 11.21 -12.06 7.33
N ARG A 57 10.24 -11.49 6.63
CA ARG A 57 9.57 -12.11 5.48
C ARG A 57 9.42 -11.09 4.36
N TYR A 58 9.78 -11.51 3.15
CA TYR A 58 9.60 -10.71 1.94
C TYR A 58 8.42 -11.23 1.14
N THR A 59 7.60 -10.32 0.63
CA THR A 59 6.45 -10.65 -0.21
C THR A 59 6.35 -9.67 -1.37
N LEU A 60 5.99 -10.17 -2.54
CA LEU A 60 5.59 -9.39 -3.70
C LEU A 60 4.07 -9.37 -3.80
N ILE A 61 3.51 -8.20 -4.11
CA ILE A 61 2.11 -7.99 -4.43
C ILE A 61 2.05 -7.61 -5.91
N GLU A 62 1.50 -8.52 -6.71
CA GLU A 62 1.54 -8.44 -8.16
C GLU A 62 0.13 -8.60 -8.74
N GLY A 63 -0.17 -7.88 -9.81
CA GLY A 63 -1.44 -8.03 -10.51
C GLY A 63 -1.40 -7.37 -11.88
N ALA A 64 -2.37 -7.70 -12.71
CA ALA A 64 -2.44 -7.13 -14.04
C ALA A 64 -2.76 -5.62 -13.96
N GLY A 65 -1.91 -4.79 -14.55
CA GLY A 65 -2.18 -3.37 -14.77
C GLY A 65 -1.63 -2.42 -13.71
N TYR A 66 -0.74 -2.86 -12.82
CA TYR A 66 0.01 -1.99 -11.92
C TYR A 66 1.43 -2.52 -11.69
N GLU A 67 2.33 -1.62 -11.31
CA GLU A 67 3.73 -1.96 -11.01
C GLU A 67 3.81 -2.83 -9.74
N PRO A 68 4.68 -3.85 -9.70
CA PRO A 68 4.84 -4.71 -8.53
C PRO A 68 5.14 -3.91 -7.26
N LEU A 69 4.47 -4.27 -6.17
CA LEU A 69 4.77 -3.73 -4.84
C LEU A 69 5.53 -4.78 -4.03
N ALA A 70 6.73 -4.44 -3.60
CA ALA A 70 7.49 -5.28 -2.68
C ALA A 70 7.26 -4.86 -1.24
N GLN A 71 7.29 -5.84 -0.34
CA GLN A 71 7.09 -5.66 1.08
C GLN A 71 8.08 -6.52 1.86
N ALA A 72 8.69 -5.95 2.89
CA ALA A 72 9.36 -6.66 3.97
C ALA A 72 8.56 -6.48 5.27
N HIS A 73 8.19 -7.58 5.90
CA HIS A 73 7.66 -7.59 7.27
C HIS A 73 8.77 -8.06 8.21
N PHE A 74 8.97 -7.35 9.32
CA PHE A 74 9.98 -7.72 10.30
C PHE A 74 9.67 -7.13 11.68
N VAL A 75 10.27 -7.73 12.72
CA VAL A 75 10.24 -7.23 14.09
C VAL A 75 11.63 -6.75 14.48
N PHE A 76 11.73 -5.52 14.99
CA PHE A 76 12.98 -4.94 15.49
C PHE A 76 12.72 -4.17 16.77
N GLN A 77 13.57 -4.40 17.79
CA GLN A 77 13.43 -3.77 19.12
C GLN A 77 12.01 -3.85 19.72
N GLN A 78 11.33 -5.00 19.54
CA GLN A 78 9.96 -5.28 20.00
C GLN A 78 8.85 -4.50 19.27
N ALA A 79 9.16 -3.75 18.21
CA ALA A 79 8.18 -3.14 17.33
C ALA A 79 8.08 -3.93 16.02
N GLU A 80 6.85 -4.04 15.51
CA GLU A 80 6.53 -4.63 14.20
C GLU A 80 6.61 -3.54 13.13
N TYR A 81 7.17 -3.90 11.97
CA TYR A 81 7.33 -3.02 10.84
C TYR A 81 6.87 -3.67 9.53
N ILE A 82 6.30 -2.84 8.66
CA ILE A 82 6.06 -3.17 7.26
C ILE A 82 6.77 -2.12 6.41
N TRP A 83 7.80 -2.54 5.67
CA TRP A 83 8.58 -1.70 4.77
C TRP A 83 8.24 -2.04 3.32
N ARG A 84 7.82 -1.05 2.53
CA ARG A 84 7.37 -1.26 1.15
C ARG A 84 8.06 -0.34 0.17
N VAL A 85 8.13 -0.81 -1.06
CA VAL A 85 8.58 -0.03 -2.21
C VAL A 85 7.73 -0.35 -3.44
N GLN A 86 7.47 0.67 -4.24
CA GLN A 86 6.85 0.55 -5.55
C GLN A 86 7.40 1.65 -6.45
N MET A 87 7.73 1.31 -7.70
CA MET A 87 8.03 2.30 -8.73
C MET A 87 6.71 2.81 -9.30
N ASP A 88 6.52 4.13 -9.31
CA ASP A 88 5.38 4.82 -9.91
C ASP A 88 5.77 6.27 -10.18
N ASP A 89 5.39 6.80 -11.34
CA ASP A 89 5.63 8.20 -11.73
C ASP A 89 4.92 9.18 -10.78
N ALA A 90 3.79 8.77 -10.21
CA ALA A 90 3.03 9.59 -9.27
C ALA A 90 3.39 9.29 -7.80
N PRO A 91 3.38 10.31 -6.92
CA PRO A 91 3.37 10.08 -5.49
C PRO A 91 2.12 9.29 -5.08
N ASN A 92 2.32 8.16 -4.41
CA ASN A 92 1.23 7.30 -3.98
C ASN A 92 1.48 6.78 -2.56
N ASP A 93 0.42 6.72 -1.75
CA ASP A 93 0.47 6.05 -0.44
C ASP A 93 0.33 4.54 -0.65
N ILE A 94 1.45 3.85 -0.49
CA ILE A 94 1.56 2.39 -0.65
C ILE A 94 1.51 1.64 0.68
N SER A 95 1.23 2.32 1.80
CA SER A 95 1.24 1.74 3.15
C SER A 95 0.13 0.71 3.37
N GLY A 96 -0.97 0.83 2.63
CA GLY A 96 -2.20 0.05 2.88
C GLY A 96 -2.84 0.36 4.24
N MET A 97 -2.46 1.46 4.88
CA MET A 97 -3.01 1.93 6.14
C MET A 97 -4.07 3.00 5.87
N TYR A 98 -5.31 2.73 6.26
CA TYR A 98 -6.44 3.66 6.10
C TYR A 98 -6.86 4.25 7.45
N HIS A 99 -5.98 5.06 8.04
CA HIS A 99 -6.25 5.74 9.31
C HIS A 99 -6.66 7.20 9.10
N ALA A 100 -7.43 7.71 10.07
CA ALA A 100 -7.50 9.15 10.29
C ALA A 100 -6.27 9.55 11.11
N TRP A 101 -5.28 10.16 10.45
CA TRP A 101 -4.04 10.60 11.09
C TRP A 101 -4.32 11.75 12.06
N GLN A 102 -3.78 11.63 13.28
CA GLN A 102 -3.87 12.69 14.29
C GLN A 102 -2.80 13.76 14.05
N SER A 103 -1.62 13.32 13.60
CA SER A 103 -0.49 14.17 13.26
C SER A 103 0.02 13.83 11.87
N VAL A 104 0.39 14.87 11.11
CA VAL A 104 1.00 14.78 9.79
C VAL A 104 2.14 15.80 9.75
N THR A 105 3.37 15.32 9.61
CA THR A 105 4.59 16.12 9.65
C THR A 105 5.38 15.92 8.35
N HIS A 106 5.64 17.00 7.60
CA HIS A 106 6.53 16.94 6.43
C HIS A 106 7.99 16.95 6.87
N VAL A 107 8.80 16.10 6.25
CA VAL A 107 10.21 15.90 6.55
C VAL A 107 11.03 15.79 5.27
N GLU A 108 12.29 16.16 5.36
CA GLU A 108 13.24 16.10 4.26
C GLU A 108 14.43 15.25 4.66
N GLN A 109 14.81 14.30 3.80
CA GLN A 109 16.01 13.51 3.95
C GLN A 109 16.59 13.28 2.56
N ALA A 110 17.34 14.26 2.06
CA ALA A 110 17.90 14.23 0.71
C ALA A 110 18.54 12.85 0.40
N PRO A 111 18.24 12.26 -0.78
CA PRO A 111 17.45 12.83 -1.89
C PRO A 111 15.92 12.59 -1.78
N PHE A 112 15.41 12.16 -0.63
CA PHE A 112 14.00 11.84 -0.41
C PHE A 112 13.23 12.99 0.23
N THR A 113 12.00 13.20 -0.25
CA THR A 113 10.98 14.02 0.43
C THR A 113 10.04 13.08 1.18
N GLY A 114 9.54 13.47 2.35
CA GLY A 114 8.77 12.57 3.19
C GLY A 114 7.64 13.21 3.98
N THR A 115 6.74 12.35 4.45
CA THR A 115 5.65 12.70 5.36
C THR A 115 5.52 11.63 6.43
N LEU A 116 5.58 12.03 7.69
CA LEU A 116 5.33 11.18 8.85
C LEU A 116 3.88 11.35 9.28
N CYS A 117 3.18 10.26 9.49
CA CYS A 117 1.81 10.27 9.96
C CYS A 117 1.68 9.39 11.21
N LEU A 118 1.04 9.90 12.26
CA LEU A 118 0.82 9.18 13.52
C LEU A 118 -0.67 9.10 13.86
N SER A 119 -1.09 7.95 14.37
CA SER A 119 -2.43 7.73 14.92
C SER A 119 -2.44 7.85 16.44
N GLU A 120 -3.63 8.00 17.02
CA GLU A 120 -3.82 7.94 18.48
C GLU A 120 -3.57 6.55 19.07
N SER A 121 -3.66 5.49 18.26
CA SER A 121 -3.43 4.10 18.71
C SER A 121 -1.94 3.78 18.90
N GLY A 122 -1.05 4.68 18.51
CA GLY A 122 0.39 4.45 18.50
C GLY A 122 0.89 3.78 17.20
N ASP A 123 0.06 3.69 16.17
CA ASP A 123 0.51 3.29 14.84
C ASP A 123 1.02 4.50 14.07
N GLY A 124 1.96 4.29 13.16
CA GLY A 124 2.50 5.37 12.35
C GLY A 124 3.08 4.88 11.05
N VAL A 125 3.17 5.79 10.09
CA VAL A 125 3.79 5.54 8.79
C VAL A 125 4.70 6.70 8.39
N ALA A 126 5.88 6.36 7.87
CA ALA A 126 6.69 7.29 7.09
C ALA A 126 6.49 6.99 5.60
N LEU A 127 5.99 7.97 4.85
CA LEU A 127 5.87 7.93 3.41
C LEU A 127 7.05 8.69 2.81
N TRP A 128 7.80 8.07 1.90
CA TRP A 128 8.96 8.69 1.26
C TRP A 128 8.86 8.62 -0.26
N ARG A 129 9.37 9.66 -0.92
CA ARG A 129 9.44 9.77 -2.37
C ARG A 129 10.88 10.00 -2.80
N TYR A 130 11.36 9.21 -3.75
CA TYR A 130 12.54 9.52 -4.54
C TYR A 130 12.11 9.93 -5.94
N GLU A 131 12.06 11.24 -6.18
CA GLU A 131 11.47 11.79 -7.40
C GLU A 131 12.27 11.47 -8.66
N LYS A 132 13.62 11.39 -8.57
CA LYS A 132 14.51 11.21 -9.73
C LYS A 132 14.19 9.95 -10.53
N GLU A 133 13.94 8.84 -9.84
CA GLU A 133 13.67 7.53 -10.45
C GLU A 133 12.24 7.04 -10.23
N GLY A 134 11.41 7.84 -9.58
CA GLY A 134 10.00 7.53 -9.42
C GLY A 134 9.71 6.41 -8.41
N TYR A 135 10.38 6.39 -7.26
CA TYR A 135 10.05 5.42 -6.21
C TYR A 135 9.18 6.01 -5.11
N ASN A 136 8.16 5.27 -4.71
CA ASN A 136 7.41 5.46 -3.46
C ASN A 136 7.87 4.41 -2.45
N PHE A 137 8.08 4.84 -1.22
CA PHE A 137 8.35 3.96 -0.09
C PHE A 137 7.37 4.23 1.05
N SER A 138 7.06 3.19 1.83
CA SER A 138 6.32 3.35 3.07
C SER A 138 6.91 2.49 4.18
N LEU A 139 7.21 3.09 5.33
CA LEU A 139 7.57 2.39 6.56
C LEU A 139 6.44 2.52 7.57
N ALA A 140 5.64 1.48 7.71
CA ALA A 140 4.66 1.38 8.78
C ALA A 140 5.32 0.79 10.04
N MET A 141 4.91 1.30 11.20
CA MET A 141 5.32 0.86 12.53
C MET A 141 4.08 0.80 13.42
N PHE A 142 3.95 -0.28 14.21
CA PHE A 142 2.72 -0.54 14.97
C PHE A 142 2.89 -0.32 16.48
N ASN A 143 1.81 0.12 17.14
CA ASN A 143 1.60 0.29 18.59
C ASN A 143 2.47 1.31 19.34
N VAL A 144 3.70 1.61 18.89
CA VAL A 144 4.64 2.48 19.61
C VAL A 144 5.35 3.51 18.71
N ALA A 145 4.74 3.86 17.59
CA ALA A 145 5.30 4.79 16.61
C ALA A 145 5.44 6.21 17.17
N THR A 146 6.58 6.83 16.86
CA THR A 146 6.84 8.26 17.06
C THR A 146 7.57 8.79 15.83
N ASP A 147 7.52 10.11 15.62
CA ASP A 147 8.24 10.76 14.51
C ASP A 147 9.75 10.41 14.54
N GLU A 148 10.35 10.41 15.72
CA GLU A 148 11.77 10.07 15.92
C GLU A 148 12.08 8.63 15.50
N MET A 149 11.31 7.66 15.97
CA MET A 149 11.53 6.24 15.65
C MET A 149 11.31 5.94 14.16
N LEU A 150 10.29 6.55 13.56
CA LEU A 150 10.04 6.43 12.12
C LEU A 150 11.18 7.02 11.30
N LEU A 151 11.67 8.20 11.68
CA LEU A 151 12.76 8.86 10.98
C LEU A 151 14.09 8.12 11.13
N GLU A 152 14.43 7.66 12.34
CA GLU A 152 15.64 6.86 12.58
C GLU A 152 15.63 5.55 11.79
N MET A 153 14.51 4.83 11.80
CA MET A 153 14.40 3.61 11.03
C MET A 153 14.45 3.89 9.52
N SER A 154 13.80 4.97 9.06
CA SER A 154 13.87 5.36 7.64
C SER A 154 15.30 5.66 7.19
N ARG A 155 16.13 6.31 8.01
CA ARG A 155 17.56 6.53 7.72
C ARG A 155 18.36 5.26 7.54
N LEU A 156 18.01 4.20 8.26
CA LEU A 156 18.67 2.91 8.17
C LEU A 156 18.23 2.11 6.93
N LEU A 157 17.00 2.32 6.46
CA LEU A 157 16.38 1.45 5.45
C LEU A 157 16.25 2.07 4.07
N LEU A 158 16.19 3.40 3.96
CA LEU A 158 16.14 4.07 2.68
C LEU A 158 17.39 3.71 1.87
N PRO A 159 17.23 3.27 0.62
CA PRO A 159 18.35 2.86 -0.21
C PRO A 159 19.25 4.06 -0.52
N ASP A 160 20.55 3.79 -0.56
CA ASP A 160 21.52 4.72 -1.10
C ASP A 160 21.57 4.53 -2.63
N PHE A 161 20.96 5.46 -3.36
CA PHE A 161 21.01 5.49 -4.82
C PHE A 161 22.29 6.20 -5.34
N GLY A 162 23.17 6.66 -4.45
CA GLY A 162 24.32 7.48 -4.77
C GLY A 162 23.95 8.93 -5.11
N GLU A 163 24.85 9.85 -4.78
CA GLU A 163 24.83 11.20 -5.34
C GLU A 163 25.55 11.16 -6.70
N GLU A 164 24.89 11.61 -7.78
CA GLU A 164 25.60 12.00 -9.01
C GLU A 164 26.19 13.40 -8.87
#